data_AF-A0A942P0P0-F1
#
_entry.id   AF-A0A942P0P0-F1
#
_cell.length_a   1.000
_cell.length_b   1.000
_cell.length_c   1.000
_cell.angle_alpha   90.00
_cell.angle_beta   90.00
_cell.angle_gamma   90.00
#
_symmetry.space_group_name_H-M   'P 1'
#
loop_
_entity.id
_entity.type
_entity.pdbx_description
1 polymer ?
#
loop_
_entity_poly.entity_id
_entity_poly.type
_entity_poly.pdbx_seq_one_letter_code
_entity_poly.pdbx_strand_id
1 'polypeptide(L)'
;MYISASEAIQKIQSHQKVFLHGSAATPIRLINELIAQKDRLSEVELISITQQGVDLNEPSLKGHFFMNSLFVSESNRKAINMGMGDYTPV
;
A
#
# COMPACT_ATOMS: atom_id res chain seq x y z
N MET A 1 13.42 -11.30 -19.50
CA MET A 1 14.21 -11.66 -18.30
C MET A 1 13.34 -11.38 -17.09
N TYR A 2 13.29 -12.29 -16.11
CA TYR A 2 12.49 -12.16 -14.90
C TYR A 2 13.38 -11.79 -13.71
N ILE A 3 12.79 -11.12 -12.72
CA ILE A 3 13.45 -10.76 -11.46
C ILE A 3 12.58 -11.19 -10.28
N SER A 4 13.17 -11.29 -9.10
CA SER A 4 12.46 -11.62 -7.87
C SER A 4 11.55 -10.47 -7.42
N ALA A 5 10.57 -10.78 -6.55
CA ALA A 5 9.73 -9.77 -5.91
C ALA A 5 10.57 -8.76 -5.10
N SER A 6 11.58 -9.24 -4.39
CA SER A 6 12.46 -8.40 -3.56
C SER A 6 13.19 -7.36 -4.42
N GLU A 7 13.78 -7.79 -5.54
CA GLU A 7 14.44 -6.91 -6.51
C GLU A 7 13.45 -5.94 -7.18
N ALA A 8 12.24 -6.39 -7.48
CA ALA A 8 11.23 -5.53 -8.08
C ALA A 8 10.83 -4.38 -7.15
N ILE A 9 10.61 -4.69 -5.86
CA ILE A 9 10.21 -3.72 -4.83
C ILE A 9 11.30 -2.68 -4.56
N GLN A 10 12.59 -3.01 -4.73
CA GLN A 10 13.71 -2.06 -4.58
C GLN A 10 13.59 -0.83 -5.49
N LYS A 11 12.78 -0.88 -6.56
CA LYS A 11 12.53 0.29 -7.42
C LYS A 11 11.66 1.37 -6.76
N ILE A 12 10.87 1.02 -5.75
CA ILE A 12 10.05 1.96 -4.99
C ILE A 12 10.93 2.72 -4.01
N GLN A 13 10.78 4.03 -3.96
CA GLN A 13 11.51 4.95 -3.06
C GLN A 13 10.53 5.73 -2.18
N SER A 14 11.04 6.31 -1.08
CA SER A 14 10.25 7.19 -0.22
C SER A 14 9.58 8.32 -1.01
N HIS A 15 8.42 8.77 -0.52
CA HIS A 15 7.61 9.86 -1.10
C HIS A 15 7.07 9.60 -2.52
N GLN A 16 7.16 8.37 -3.03
CA GLN A 16 6.55 7.99 -4.31
C GLN A 16 5.08 7.61 -4.13
N LYS A 17 4.33 7.76 -5.23
CA LYS A 17 2.96 7.25 -5.35
C LYS A 17 2.96 5.94 -6.13
N VAL A 18 2.34 4.91 -5.56
CA VAL A 18 2.28 3.56 -6.13
C VAL A 18 0.83 3.13 -6.24
N PHE A 19 0.39 2.84 -7.46
CA PHE A 19 -0.95 2.30 -7.69
C PHE A 19 -0.95 0.78 -7.50
N LEU A 20 -1.85 0.27 -6.68
CA LEU A 20 -2.06 -1.14 -6.44
C LEU A 20 -3.26 -1.65 -7.24
N HIS A 21 -3.05 -2.70 -8.02
CA HIS A 21 -4.17 -3.43 -8.62
C HIS A 21 -5.10 -3.96 -7.53
N GLY A 22 -6.40 -4.00 -7.84
CA GLY A 22 -7.43 -4.36 -6.89
C GLY A 22 -8.17 -5.65 -7.20
N SER A 23 -9.12 -5.97 -6.32
CA SER A 23 -9.97 -7.17 -6.38
C SER A 23 -9.12 -8.44 -6.57
N ALA A 24 -9.50 -9.33 -7.49
CA ALA A 24 -8.78 -10.58 -7.77
C ALA A 24 -7.36 -10.37 -8.34
N ALA A 25 -7.02 -9.15 -8.79
CA ALA A 25 -5.70 -8.80 -9.31
C ALA A 25 -4.79 -8.18 -8.24
N THR A 26 -5.21 -8.17 -6.98
CA THR A 26 -4.40 -7.67 -5.85
C THR A 26 -3.03 -8.38 -5.84
N PRO A 27 -1.91 -7.67 -5.97
CA PRO A 27 -0.59 -8.29 -6.09
C PRO A 27 -0.03 -8.66 -4.71
N ILE A 28 -0.68 -9.64 -4.04
CA ILE A 28 -0.43 -10.04 -2.64
C ILE A 28 1.07 -10.28 -2.38
N ARG A 29 1.76 -11.00 -3.27
CA ARG A 29 3.19 -11.29 -3.12
C ARG A 29 4.07 -10.04 -3.12
N LEU A 30 3.75 -9.05 -3.96
CA LEU A 30 4.52 -7.80 -4.06
C LEU A 30 4.21 -6.88 -2.87
N ILE A 31 2.95 -6.82 -2.44
CA ILE A 31 2.54 -6.02 -1.27
C ILE A 31 3.22 -6.55 0.00
N ASN A 32 3.24 -7.86 0.21
CA ASN A 32 3.89 -8.44 1.39
C ASN A 32 5.41 -8.18 1.39
N GLU A 33 6.05 -8.23 0.22
CA GLU A 33 7.46 -7.87 0.08
C GLU A 33 7.71 -6.37 0.31
N LEU A 34 6.80 -5.50 -0.15
CA LEU A 34 6.83 -4.06 0.14
C LEU A 34 6.75 -3.79 1.65
N ILE A 35 5.83 -4.45 2.36
CA ILE A 35 5.69 -4.36 3.81
C ILE A 35 6.95 -4.88 4.51
N ALA A 36 7.53 -5.99 4.07
CA ALA A 36 8.76 -6.54 4.63
C ALA A 36 9.96 -5.58 4.51
N GLN A 37 9.94 -4.71 3.50
CA GLN A 37 10.96 -3.68 3.28
C GLN A 37 10.59 -2.30 3.86
N LYS A 38 9.52 -2.19 4.65
CA LYS A 38 9.00 -0.90 5.14
C LYS A 38 10.06 0.00 5.79
N ASP A 39 11.03 -0.57 6.50
CA ASP A 39 12.00 0.19 7.30
C ASP A 39 12.95 1.06 6.45
N ARG A 40 13.07 0.78 5.14
CA ARG A 40 13.83 1.64 4.20
C ARG A 40 12.98 2.76 3.56
N LEU A 41 11.67 2.76 3.80
CA LEU A 41 10.69 3.60 3.12
C LEU A 41 10.04 4.56 4.11
N SER A 42 9.72 5.75 3.62
CA SER A 42 8.96 6.77 4.34
C SER A 42 7.95 7.41 3.40
N GLU A 43 6.74 7.63 3.91
CA GLU A 43 5.67 8.39 3.24
C GLU A 43 5.38 7.95 1.79
N VAL A 44 5.42 6.64 1.52
CA VAL A 44 5.00 6.11 0.21
C VAL A 44 3.47 6.09 0.15
N GLU A 45 2.90 6.80 -0.82
CA GLU A 45 1.45 6.84 -1.02
C GLU A 45 1.00 5.62 -1.83
N LEU A 46 0.18 4.74 -1.22
CA LEU A 46 -0.41 3.60 -1.91
C LEU A 46 -1.83 3.98 -2.35
N ILE A 47 -2.02 4.04 -3.67
CA ILE A 47 -3.30 4.37 -4.29
C ILE A 47 -4.01 3.08 -4.66
N SER A 48 -5.27 2.91 -4.26
CA SER A 48 -6.02 1.68 -4.58
C SER A 48 -7.52 1.90 -4.69
N ILE A 49 -8.23 0.95 -5.29
CA ILE A 49 -9.71 0.91 -5.32
C ILE A 49 -10.19 -0.10 -4.26
N THR A 50 -10.00 -1.39 -4.53
CA THR A 50 -10.25 -2.49 -3.60
C THR A 50 -8.96 -3.25 -3.36
N GLN A 51 -8.77 -3.83 -2.18
CA GLN A 51 -7.65 -4.74 -1.90
C GLN A 51 -8.22 -6.00 -1.23
N GLN A 52 -7.67 -7.17 -1.55
CA GLN A 52 -8.08 -8.45 -0.98
C GLN A 52 -6.86 -9.25 -0.53
N GLY A 53 -6.95 -9.89 0.65
CA GLY A 53 -5.93 -10.81 1.13
C GLY A 53 -4.64 -10.15 1.65
N VAL A 54 -4.67 -8.84 1.93
CA VAL A 54 -3.56 -8.08 2.53
C VAL A 54 -4.10 -7.16 3.62
N ASP A 55 -3.27 -6.89 4.64
CA ASP A 55 -3.56 -5.87 5.65
C ASP A 55 -2.56 -4.72 5.56
N LEU A 56 -3.07 -3.54 5.24
CA LEU A 56 -2.32 -2.29 5.11
C LEU A 56 -2.66 -1.29 6.23
N ASN A 57 -3.40 -1.74 7.25
CA ASN A 57 -3.83 -0.92 8.37
C ASN A 57 -3.02 -1.20 9.65
N GLU A 58 -1.98 -2.02 9.58
CA GLU A 58 -1.14 -2.32 10.74
C GLU A 58 -0.48 -1.04 11.29
N PRO A 59 -0.57 -0.74 12.60
CA PRO A 59 0.02 0.48 13.17
C PRO A 59 1.53 0.61 12.95
N SER A 60 2.23 -0.53 12.79
CA SER A 60 3.66 -0.57 12.48
C SER A 60 4.01 -0.03 11.09
N LEU A 61 3.02 0.19 10.22
CA LEU A 61 3.16 0.78 8.89
C LEU A 61 3.07 2.31 8.91
N LYS A 62 2.73 2.90 10.06
CA LYS A 62 2.60 4.35 10.21
C LYS A 62 3.91 5.06 9.87
N GLY A 63 3.82 6.11 9.05
CA GLY A 63 4.98 6.88 8.58
C GLY A 63 5.73 6.22 7.40
N HIS A 64 5.54 4.93 7.15
CA HIS A 64 6.09 4.25 5.98
C HIS A 64 5.16 4.36 4.78
N PHE A 65 3.86 4.13 5.01
CA PHE A 65 2.86 4.12 3.95
C PHE A 65 1.67 5.03 4.28
N PHE A 66 1.12 5.67 3.26
CA PHE A 66 -0.09 6.48 3.33
C PHE A 66 -1.14 5.94 2.34
N MET A 67 -2.29 5.50 2.83
CA MET A 67 -3.32 4.85 2.02
C MET A 67 -4.23 5.90 1.38
N ASN A 68 -4.19 6.05 0.06
CA ASN A 68 -5.15 6.87 -0.67
C ASN A 68 -6.15 5.96 -1.41
N SER A 69 -7.36 5.82 -0.87
CA SER A 69 -8.37 4.99 -1.52
C SER A 69 -9.23 5.80 -2.48
N LEU A 70 -9.46 5.25 -3.67
CA LEU A 70 -10.40 5.76 -4.66
C LEU A 70 -11.82 5.15 -4.50
N PHE A 71 -11.98 4.22 -3.55
CA PHE A 71 -13.26 3.59 -3.25
C PHE A 71 -13.44 3.40 -1.74
N VAL A 72 -14.65 3.62 -1.22
CA VAL A 72 -14.90 3.52 0.22
C VAL A 72 -15.03 2.06 0.64
N SER A 73 -14.19 1.63 1.56
CA SER A 73 -14.25 0.31 2.21
C SER A 73 -14.11 0.43 3.72
N GLU A 74 -14.38 -0.66 4.46
CA GLU A 74 -14.12 -0.70 5.90
C GLU A 74 -12.63 -0.51 6.21
N SER A 75 -11.76 -1.14 5.42
CA SER A 75 -10.30 -0.99 5.50
C SER A 75 -9.90 0.49 5.43
N ASN A 76 -10.44 1.23 4.46
CA ASN A 76 -10.15 2.64 4.28
C ASN A 76 -10.51 3.49 5.52
N ARG A 77 -11.65 3.21 6.17
CA ARG A 77 -12.05 3.92 7.39
C ARG A 77 -11.07 3.71 8.55
N LYS A 78 -10.48 2.51 8.67
CA LYS A 78 -9.46 2.23 9.69
C LYS A 78 -8.21 3.06 9.44
N ALA A 79 -7.65 3.04 8.22
CA ALA A 79 -6.48 3.84 7.86
C ALA A 79 -6.67 5.34 8.13
N ILE A 80 -7.81 5.90 7.71
CA ILE A 80 -8.15 7.32 7.93
C ILE A 80 -8.19 7.66 9.42
N ASN A 81 -8.89 6.86 10.23
CA ASN A 81 -9.01 7.12 11.67
C ASN A 81 -7.66 7.05 12.41
N MET A 82 -6.68 6.33 11.86
CA MET A 82 -5.32 6.24 12.40
C MET A 82 -4.38 7.35 11.90
N GLY A 83 -4.87 8.24 11.02
CA GLY A 83 -4.08 9.29 10.37
C GLY A 83 -3.10 8.74 9.34
N MET A 84 -3.40 7.58 8.76
CA MET A 84 -2.55 6.84 7.82
C MET A 84 -3.18 6.72 6.42
N GLY A 85 -4.28 7.41 6.18
CA GLY A 85 -4.92 7.36 4.87
C GLY A 85 -5.95 8.45 4.65
N ASP A 86 -6.45 8.50 3.43
CA ASP A 86 -7.44 9.43 2.92
C ASP A 86 -8.32 8.74 1.85
N TYR A 87 -9.41 9.41 1.49
CA TYR A 87 -10.31 9.01 0.43
C TYR A 87 -10.40 10.09 -0.64
N THR A 88 -10.04 9.74 -1.88
CA THR A 88 -10.23 10.62 -3.04
C THR A 88 -11.50 10.18 -3.79
N PRO A 89 -12.59 10.97 -3.76
CA PRO A 89 -13.76 10.70 -4.60
C PRO A 89 -13.42 10.94 -6.08
N VAL A 90 -13.84 10.01 -6.95
CA VAL A 90 -13.63 10.03 -8.41
C VAL A 90 -14.92 9.81 -9.17
#